data_AF-A0AAW7AT79-F1
#
_entry.id   AF-A0AAW7AT79-F1
#
_cell.length_a   1.000
_cell.length_b   1.000
_cell.length_c   1.000
_cell.angle_alpha   90.00
_cell.angle_beta   90.00
_cell.angle_gamma   90.00
#
_symmetry.space_group_name_H-M   'P 1'
#
loop_
_entity.id
_entity.type
_entity.pdbx_description
1 polymer ?
#
loop_
_entity_poly.entity_id
_entity_poly.type
_entity_poly.pdbx_seq_one_letter_code
_entity_poly.pdbx_strand_id
1 'polypeptide(L)' 'MVEIESRRDEGIQTSLAERTLFITFSVLRAIPHVIAVAGGPDKHHAILAALRSGIVTSLVTDRDTAAFLLG' A
#
# COMPACT_ATOMS: atom_id res chain seq x y z
N MET A 1 -11.75 -11.65 -16.11
CA MET A 1 -11.48 -10.23 -15.79
C MET A 1 -12.33 -9.89 -14.59
N VAL A 2 -11.73 -9.74 -13.41
CA VAL A 2 -12.44 -9.31 -12.20
C VAL A 2 -12.34 -7.79 -12.18
N GLU A 3 -13.47 -7.10 -12.19
CA GLU A 3 -13.48 -5.65 -12.02
C GLU A 3 -13.10 -5.34 -10.57
N ILE A 4 -11.92 -4.76 -10.39
CA ILE A 4 -11.43 -4.34 -9.09
C ILE A 4 -11.87 -2.90 -8.87
N GLU A 5 -12.93 -2.71 -8.10
CA GLU A 5 -13.34 -1.40 -7.62
C GLU A 5 -12.43 -1.01 -6.43
N SER A 6 -11.49 -0.10 -6.68
CA SER A 6 -10.60 0.40 -5.61
C SER A 6 -11.30 1.54 -4.86
N ARG A 7 -11.62 1.30 -3.59
CA ARG A 7 -12.02 2.34 -2.64
C ARG A 7 -10.85 2.61 -1.70
N ARG A 8 -10.54 3.89 -1.48
CA ARG A 8 -9.38 4.30 -0.65
C ARG A 8 -9.43 3.77 0.78
N ASP A 9 -10.61 3.41 1.25
CA ASP A 9 -10.89 3.11 2.65
C ASP A 9 -11.03 1.61 2.93
N GLU A 10 -10.90 0.77 1.90
CA GLU A 10 -11.26 -0.65 1.98
C GLU A 10 -10.27 -1.51 1.19
N GLY A 11 -10.01 -2.72 1.69
CA GLY A 11 -9.31 -3.74 0.91
C GLY A 11 -10.19 -4.21 -0.25
N ILE A 12 -9.55 -4.66 -1.34
CA ILE A 12 -10.27 -5.25 -2.47
C ILE A 12 -10.90 -6.56 -2.00
N GLN A 13 -12.24 -6.64 -2.07
CA GLN A 13 -12.97 -7.83 -1.65
C GLN A 13 -12.77 -8.95 -2.66
N THR A 14 -12.18 -10.06 -2.20
CA THR A 14 -11.89 -11.25 -3.00
C THR A 14 -12.03 -12.49 -2.12
N SER A 15 -12.16 -13.66 -2.75
CA SER A 15 -12.12 -14.95 -2.02
C SER A 15 -10.81 -15.18 -1.26
N LEU A 16 -9.71 -14.51 -1.66
CA LEU A 16 -8.46 -14.52 -0.92
C LEU A 16 -8.55 -13.64 0.34
N ALA A 17 -9.17 -12.45 0.24
CA ALA A 17 -9.36 -11.55 1.38
C ALA A 17 -10.20 -12.22 2.48
N GLU A 18 -11.25 -12.97 2.11
CA GLU A 18 -12.09 -13.75 3.04
C GLU A 18 -11.31 -14.80 3.85
N ARG A 19 -10.17 -15.26 3.32
CA ARG A 19 -9.33 -16.30 3.92
C ARG A 19 -8.04 -15.76 4.52
N THR A 20 -7.87 -14.43 4.50
CA THR A 20 -6.66 -13.77 5.00
C THR A 20 -6.99 -13.07 6.31
N LEU A 21 -6.24 -13.38 7.37
CA LEU A 21 -6.27 -12.59 8.60
C LEU A 21 -5.30 -11.42 8.44
N PHE A 22 -5.79 -10.21 8.59
CA PHE A 22 -4.99 -8.99 8.53
C PHE A 22 -5.53 -7.94 9.51
N ILE A 23 -4.67 -7.01 9.91
CA ILE A 23 -5.10 -5.82 10.64
C ILE A 23 -5.91 -4.92 9.71
N THR A 24 -7.04 -4.43 10.17
CA THR A 24 -7.90 -3.60 9.32
C THR A 24 -7.21 -2.29 8.94
N PHE A 25 -7.59 -1.72 7.79
CA PHE A 25 -7.09 -0.41 7.38
C PHE A 25 -7.46 0.70 8.37
N SER A 26 -8.61 0.60 9.05
CA SER A 26 -8.99 1.53 10.13
C SER A 26 -8.02 1.48 11.32
N VAL A 27 -7.56 0.29 11.70
CA VAL A 27 -6.54 0.12 12.76
C VAL A 27 -5.21 0.68 12.29
N LEU A 28 -4.78 0.36 11.06
CA LEU A 28 -3.54 0.90 10.49
C LEU A 28 -3.51 2.43 10.48
N ARG A 29 -4.61 3.09 10.11
CA ARG A 29 -4.72 4.57 10.12
C ARG A 29 -4.62 5.18 11.52
N ALA A 30 -4.99 4.43 12.57
CA ALA A 30 -4.88 4.92 13.95
C ALA A 30 -3.44 4.83 14.50
N ILE A 31 -2.55 4.10 13.82
CA ILE A 31 -1.14 3.98 14.23
C ILE A 31 -0.41 5.27 13.84
N PRO A 32 0.26 5.97 14.79
CA PRO A 32 0.94 7.23 14.49
C PRO A 32 2.08 7.10 13.48
N HIS A 33 2.74 5.93 13.45
CA HIS A 33 3.89 5.66 12.58
C HIS A 33 3.75 4.30 11.90
N VAL A 34 3.53 4.34 10.59
CA VAL A 34 3.50 3.15 9.72
C VAL A 34 4.64 3.28 8.72
N ILE A 35 5.66 2.43 8.90
CA ILE A 35 6.87 2.46 8.07
C ILE A 35 6.77 1.35 7.03
N ALA A 36 6.71 1.72 5.74
CA ALA A 36 6.86 0.77 4.65
C ALA A 36 8.34 0.57 4.31
N VAL A 37 8.73 -0.67 4.08
CA VAL A 37 10.07 -1.03 3.60
C VAL A 37 9.91 -1.80 2.29
N ALA A 38 10.21 -1.15 1.17
CA ALA A 38 10.03 -1.73 -0.14
C ALA A 38 10.88 -1.00 -1.18
N GLY A 39 11.27 -1.72 -2.24
CA GLY A 39 12.05 -1.20 -3.36
C GLY A 39 11.99 -2.15 -4.54
N GLY A 40 12.48 -1.70 -5.68
CA GLY A 40 12.51 -2.43 -6.95
C GLY A 40 11.47 -1.96 -7.98
N PRO A 41 11.81 -2.03 -9.28
CA PRO A 41 10.98 -1.52 -10.37
C PRO A 41 9.64 -2.24 -10.53
N ASP A 42 9.58 -3.53 -10.17
CA ASP A 42 8.37 -4.34 -10.16
C ASP A 42 7.32 -3.84 -9.16
N LYS A 43 7.73 -3.06 -8.14
CA LYS A 43 6.87 -2.57 -7.05
C LYS A 43 6.52 -1.10 -7.14
N HIS A 44 7.08 -0.37 -8.10
CA HIS A 44 6.88 1.07 -8.25
C HIS A 44 5.43 1.54 -8.10
N HIS A 45 4.49 0.97 -8.87
CA HIS A 45 3.08 1.35 -8.80
C HIS A 45 2.40 0.91 -7.51
N ALA A 46 2.78 -0.24 -6.94
CA ALA A 46 2.24 -0.71 -5.67
C ALA A 46 2.68 0.19 -4.51
N ILE A 47 3.96 0.59 -4.50
CA ILE A 47 4.51 1.52 -3.51
C ILE A 47 3.83 2.89 -3.66
N LEU A 48 3.68 3.40 -4.88
CA LEU A 48 2.98 4.66 -5.11
C LEU A 48 1.53 4.63 -4.63
N ALA A 49 0.81 3.52 -4.87
CA ALA A 49 -0.55 3.32 -4.38
C ALA A 49 -0.60 3.27 -2.84
N ALA A 50 0.34 2.57 -2.20
CA ALA A 50 0.45 2.51 -0.75
C ALA A 50 0.73 3.89 -0.13
N LEU A 51 1.61 4.70 -0.73
CA LEU A 51 1.86 6.07 -0.29
C LEU A 51 0.61 6.96 -0.44
N ARG A 52 -0.08 6.87 -1.58
CA ARG A 52 -1.31 7.64 -1.84
C ARG A 52 -2.50 7.22 -0.99
N SER A 53 -2.45 6.05 -0.35
CA SER A 53 -3.51 5.62 0.59
C SER A 53 -3.59 6.48 1.86
N GLY A 54 -2.50 7.20 2.19
CA GLY A 54 -2.37 7.97 3.43
C GLY A 54 -2.16 7.11 4.69
N ILE A 55 -1.90 5.81 4.51
CA ILE A 55 -1.68 4.86 5.62
C ILE A 55 -0.21 4.78 5.97
N VAL A 56 0.67 4.77 4.96
CA VAL A 56 2.12 4.79 5.15
C VAL A 56 2.55 6.21 5.53
N THR A 57 3.18 6.37 6.69
CA THR A 57 3.69 7.67 7.15
C THR A 57 5.15 7.88 6.79
N SER A 58 5.92 6.79 6.61
CA SER A 58 7.33 6.83 6.27
C SER A 58 7.69 5.69 5.31
N LEU A 59 8.62 5.92 4.38
CA LEU A 59 9.11 4.90 3.45
C LEU A 59 10.63 4.75 3.55
N VAL A 60 11.09 3.51 3.63
CA VAL A 60 12.48 3.10 3.39
C VAL A 60 12.53 2.39 2.04
N THR A 61 13.33 2.91 1.11
CA THR A 61 13.41 2.42 -0.27
C THR A 61 14.80 2.63 -0.88
N ASP A 62 15.05 2.04 -2.05
CA ASP A 62 16.29 2.25 -2.81
C ASP A 62 16.25 3.53 -3.66
N ARG A 63 17.40 3.91 -4.21
CA ARG A 63 17.57 5.15 -4.97
C ARG A 63 16.70 5.20 -6.23
N ASP A 64 16.58 4.09 -6.95
CA ASP A 64 15.91 4.07 -8.24
C ASP A 64 14.39 4.14 -8.05
N THR A 65 13.89 3.47 -7.02
CA THR A 65 12.50 3.57 -6.58
C THR A 65 12.17 4.97 -6.08
N ALA A 66 13.03 5.58 -5.27
CA ALA A 66 12.86 6.96 -4.83
C ALA A 66 12.81 7.94 -6.02
N ALA A 67 13.69 7.76 -7.01
CA ALA A 67 13.71 8.58 -8.22
C ALA A 67 12.40 8.45 -9.02
N PHE A 68 11.87 7.23 -9.16
CA PHE A 68 10.57 7.01 -9.81
C PHE A 68 9.42 7.71 -9.07
N LEU A 69 9.41 7.65 -7.74
CA LEU A 69 8.32 8.21 -6.93
C LEU A 69 8.32 9.75 -6.86
N LEU A 70 9.47 10.38 -7.14
CA LEU A 70 9.63 11.85 -7.17
C LEU A 70 9.40 12.46 -8.56
N GLY A 71 9.30 11.63 -9.61
CA GLY A 71 8.95 12.04 -10.98
C GLY A 71 7.44 12.08 -11.23
#